data_AF-A0A2P6FWC0-F1
#
_entry.id   AF-A0A2P6FWC0-F1
#
_cell.length_a   1.000
_cell.length_b   1.000
_cell.length_c   1.000
_cell.angle_alpha   90.00
_cell.angle_beta   90.00
_cell.angle_gamma   90.00
#
_symmetry.space_group_name_H-M   'P 1'
#
loop_
_entity.id
_entity.type
_entity.pdbx_description
1 polymer ?
#
loop_
_entity_poly.entity_id
_entity_poly.type
_entity_poly.pdbx_seq_one_letter_code
_entity_poly.pdbx_strand_id
1 'polypeptide(L)'
;MAADRGQLRLNEVDHTGLSLVGVDDDASPAALWRASVMDLVAAGSDLLAFIEASSGPRRRTVLAGGWVHDAMIVHAKREAIGDFEVSEVDEAGALGASMFAAIAAGAMARPAADARPVWPDAS
;
A
#
# COMPACT_ATOMS: atom_id res chain seq x y z
N MET A 1 4.69 16.65 37.65
CA MET A 1 5.08 15.89 36.44
C MET A 1 3.95 16.02 35.45
N ALA A 2 4.18 16.68 34.31
CA ALA A 2 3.22 16.64 33.21
C ALA A 2 3.24 15.20 32.67
N ALA A 3 2.07 14.55 32.61
CA ALA A 3 1.96 13.28 31.90
C ALA A 3 2.46 13.51 30.47
N ASP A 4 3.31 12.63 29.98
CA ASP A 4 3.64 12.58 28.57
C ASP A 4 2.33 12.36 27.81
N ARG A 5 1.77 13.44 27.26
CA ARG A 5 0.56 13.41 26.45
C ARG A 5 0.97 12.81 25.11
N GLY A 6 0.99 11.48 25.05
CA GLY A 6 1.41 10.73 23.89
C GLY A 6 0.57 11.11 22.67
N GLN A 7 1.21 11.18 21.51
CA GLN A 7 0.54 11.46 20.25
C GLN A 7 -0.53 10.40 19.94
N LEU A 8 -1.73 10.85 19.54
CA LEU A 8 -2.79 9.97 19.07
C LEU A 8 -2.32 9.11 17.88
N ARG A 9 -2.41 7.78 18.03
CA ARG A 9 -1.92 6.79 17.07
C ARG A 9 -2.62 5.46 17.22
N LEU A 10 -2.56 4.65 16.16
CA LEU A 10 -2.96 3.26 16.18
C LEU A 10 -1.87 2.40 16.86
N ASN A 11 -2.30 1.34 17.52
CA ASN A 11 -1.43 0.32 18.09
C ASN A 11 -2.05 -1.07 17.92
N GLU A 12 -1.24 -2.14 17.94
CA GLU A 12 -1.70 -3.53 17.75
C GLU A 12 -2.66 -3.68 16.55
N VAL A 13 -2.25 -3.15 15.38
CA VAL A 13 -3.08 -3.23 14.17
C VAL A 13 -2.90 -4.60 13.52
N ASP A 14 -3.99 -5.35 13.42
CA ASP A 14 -4.04 -6.60 12.68
C ASP A 14 -5.38 -6.79 11.95
N HIS A 15 -5.60 -7.97 11.38
CA HIS A 15 -6.81 -8.29 10.63
C HIS A 15 -8.05 -8.53 11.52
N THR A 16 -7.87 -8.64 12.83
CA THR A 16 -8.92 -8.87 13.84
C THR A 16 -9.28 -7.61 14.62
N GLY A 17 -8.37 -6.64 14.70
CA GLY A 17 -8.62 -5.41 15.42
C GLY A 17 -7.50 -4.38 15.38
N LEU A 18 -7.72 -3.31 16.13
CA LEU A 18 -6.74 -2.26 16.42
C LEU A 18 -7.03 -1.65 17.78
N SER A 19 -6.02 -1.03 18.38
CA SER A 19 -6.12 -0.23 19.59
C SER A 19 -5.80 1.24 19.29
N LEU A 20 -6.38 2.15 20.07
CA LEU A 20 -6.06 3.58 20.05
C LEU A 20 -5.28 3.94 21.31
N VAL A 21 -4.16 4.64 21.14
CA VAL A 21 -3.34 5.13 22.26
C VAL A 21 -3.10 6.63 22.09
N GLY A 22 -2.82 7.32 23.20
CA GLY A 22 -2.63 8.78 23.18
C GLY A 22 -3.93 9.58 22.99
N VAL A 23 -5.06 9.04 23.47
CA VAL A 23 -6.34 9.78 23.47
C VAL A 23 -6.35 10.74 24.66
N ASP A 24 -6.40 12.03 24.37
CA ASP A 24 -6.51 13.11 25.36
C ASP A 24 -7.60 14.13 24.99
N ASP A 25 -7.64 15.27 25.68
CA ASP A 25 -8.66 16.31 25.48
C ASP A 25 -8.63 16.94 24.06
N ASP A 26 -7.51 16.83 23.34
CA ASP A 26 -7.34 17.34 21.97
C ASP A 26 -7.71 16.28 20.91
N ALA A 27 -8.03 15.05 21.33
CA ALA A 27 -8.44 13.99 20.42
C ALA A 27 -9.76 14.37 19.72
N SER A 28 -9.74 14.25 18.39
CA SER A 28 -10.91 14.53 17.54
C SER A 28 -11.02 13.49 16.43
N PRO A 29 -12.21 13.31 15.82
CA PRO A 29 -12.36 12.44 14.66
C PRO A 29 -11.39 12.76 13.52
N ALA A 30 -11.11 14.05 13.29
CA ALA A 30 -10.15 14.48 12.27
C ALA A 30 -8.70 14.10 12.64
N ALA A 31 -8.32 14.26 13.91
CA ALA A 31 -7.02 13.84 14.39
C ALA A 31 -6.85 12.31 14.31
N LEU A 32 -7.89 11.56 14.68
CA LEU A 32 -7.90 10.10 14.59
C LEU A 32 -7.81 9.62 13.13
N TRP A 33 -8.58 10.22 12.22
CA TRP A 33 -8.49 9.94 10.79
C TRP A 33 -7.06 10.14 10.28
N ARG A 34 -6.48 11.30 10.60
CA ARG A 34 -5.12 11.63 10.18
C ARG A 34 -4.11 10.62 10.71
N ALA A 35 -4.14 10.34 12.01
CA ALA A 35 -3.26 9.37 12.65
C ALA A 35 -3.40 7.98 12.03
N SER A 36 -4.64 7.54 11.81
CA SER A 36 -4.93 6.24 11.21
C SER A 36 -4.31 6.08 9.83
N VAL A 37 -4.47 7.08 8.96
CA VAL A 37 -3.90 7.01 7.62
C VAL A 37 -2.37 7.04 7.68
N MET A 38 -1.77 7.93 8.47
CA MET A 38 -0.31 8.00 8.59
C MET A 38 0.28 6.67 9.09
N ASP A 39 -0.30 6.09 10.14
CA ASP A 39 0.19 4.84 10.74
C ASP A 39 0.00 3.65 9.80
N LEU A 40 -1.15 3.53 9.14
CA LEU A 40 -1.40 2.44 8.19
C LEU A 40 -0.53 2.55 6.94
N VAL A 41 -0.26 3.77 6.47
CA VAL A 41 0.67 3.97 5.35
C VAL A 41 2.10 3.64 5.76
N ALA A 42 2.52 4.00 6.97
CA ALA A 42 3.84 3.63 7.50
C ALA A 42 4.01 2.10 7.62
N ALA A 43 2.99 1.40 8.16
CA ALA A 43 2.98 -0.05 8.19
C ALA A 43 3.07 -0.67 6.77
N GLY A 44 2.42 -0.03 5.78
CA GLY A 44 2.55 -0.41 4.38
C GLY A 44 3.95 -0.21 3.80
N SER A 45 4.67 0.84 4.20
CA SER A 45 6.06 1.05 3.77
C SER A 45 7.02 0.01 4.36
N ASP A 46 6.78 -0.45 5.60
CA ASP A 46 7.57 -1.52 6.21
C ASP A 46 7.43 -2.83 5.43
N LEU A 47 6.20 -3.15 4.98
CA LEU A 47 5.95 -4.30 4.12
C LEU A 47 6.67 -4.19 2.77
N LEU A 48 6.70 -2.99 2.17
CA LEU A 48 7.44 -2.78 0.93
C LEU A 48 8.94 -2.98 1.11
N ALA A 49 9.51 -2.45 2.20
CA ALA A 49 10.92 -2.64 2.52
C ALA A 49 11.27 -4.13 2.73
N PHE A 50 10.36 -4.88 3.36
CA PHE A 50 10.49 -6.33 3.50
C PHE A 50 10.50 -7.07 2.14
N ILE A 51 9.61 -6.69 1.23
CA ILE A 51 9.57 -7.24 -0.14
C ILE A 51 10.87 -6.92 -0.87
N GLU A 52 11.37 -5.69 -0.79
CA GLU A 52 12.60 -5.25 -1.45
C GLU A 52 13.85 -5.97 -0.95
N ALA A 53 13.92 -6.23 0.36
CA ALA A 53 15.01 -7.01 0.95
C ALA A 53 15.07 -8.44 0.37
N SER A 54 13.92 -8.99 -0.04
CA SER A 54 13.79 -10.36 -0.55
C SER A 54 13.86 -10.46 -2.08
N SER A 55 13.35 -9.45 -2.79
CA SER A 55 13.14 -9.47 -4.25
C SER A 55 14.00 -8.47 -5.02
N GLY A 56 14.81 -7.66 -4.32
CA GLY A 56 15.56 -6.55 -4.89
C GLY A 56 14.76 -5.23 -4.91
N PRO A 57 15.41 -4.12 -5.26
CA PRO A 57 14.84 -2.78 -5.16
C PRO A 57 13.67 -2.57 -6.14
N ARG A 58 12.62 -1.87 -5.70
CA ARG A 58 11.51 -1.47 -6.59
C ARG A 58 12.02 -0.52 -7.67
N ARG A 59 11.60 -0.78 -8.91
CA ARG A 59 11.93 0.10 -10.07
C ARG A 59 10.85 1.12 -10.37
N ARG A 60 9.59 0.79 -10.08
CA ARG A 60 8.42 1.61 -10.39
C ARG A 60 7.29 1.23 -9.45
N THR A 61 6.52 2.22 -9.01
CA THR A 61 5.33 2.02 -8.18
C THR A 61 4.11 2.56 -8.91
N VAL A 62 3.06 1.74 -9.00
CA VAL A 62 1.77 2.14 -9.59
C VAL A 62 0.68 1.90 -8.56
N LEU A 63 -0.14 2.91 -8.29
CA LEU A 63 -1.31 2.82 -7.43
C LEU A 63 -2.57 2.67 -8.26
N ALA A 64 -3.52 1.86 -7.77
CA ALA A 64 -4.84 1.71 -8.36
C ALA A 64 -5.89 1.55 -7.24
N GLY A 65 -7.16 1.75 -7.59
CA GLY A 65 -8.30 1.61 -6.68
C GLY A 65 -8.71 2.92 -5.98
N GLY A 66 -9.88 2.91 -5.35
CA GLY A 66 -10.59 4.13 -4.92
C GLY A 66 -9.82 5.05 -3.97
N TRP A 67 -8.93 4.50 -3.13
CA TRP A 67 -8.15 5.26 -2.15
C TRP A 67 -7.18 6.29 -2.77
N VAL A 68 -6.83 6.16 -4.05
CA VAL A 68 -5.98 7.14 -4.74
C VAL A 68 -6.67 8.49 -4.98
N HIS A 69 -7.99 8.56 -4.81
CA HIS A 69 -8.76 9.80 -4.94
C HIS A 69 -8.78 10.62 -3.64
N ASP A 70 -8.31 10.08 -2.52
CA ASP A 70 -8.20 10.80 -1.26
C ASP A 70 -6.84 11.53 -1.17
N ALA A 71 -6.88 12.86 -1.11
CA ALA A 71 -5.69 13.69 -1.09
C ALA A 71 -4.78 13.45 0.12
N MET A 72 -5.35 13.08 1.28
CA MET A 72 -4.58 12.76 2.48
C MET A 72 -3.82 11.46 2.25
N ILE A 73 -4.49 10.43 1.72
CA ILE A 73 -3.86 9.13 1.41
C ILE A 73 -2.73 9.29 0.40
N VAL A 74 -2.96 10.06 -0.67
CA VAL A 74 -1.95 10.36 -1.69
C VAL A 74 -0.75 11.08 -1.08
N HIS A 75 -0.99 12.06 -0.21
CA HIS A 75 0.07 12.78 0.49
C HIS A 75 0.89 11.84 1.40
N ALA A 76 0.22 11.08 2.27
CA ALA A 76 0.87 10.13 3.17
C ALA A 76 1.70 9.08 2.42
N LYS A 77 1.16 8.53 1.32
CA LYS A 77 1.90 7.59 0.46
C LYS A 77 3.12 8.25 -0.16
N ARG A 78 3.01 9.48 -0.65
CA ARG A 78 4.15 10.15 -1.30
C ARG A 78 5.30 10.37 -0.31
N GLU A 79 4.99 10.74 0.93
CA GLU A 79 5.96 10.83 2.02
C GLU A 79 6.61 9.48 2.34
N ALA A 80 5.82 8.41 2.42
CA ALA A 80 6.30 7.10 2.89
C ALA A 80 7.04 6.27 1.82
N ILE A 81 6.59 6.32 0.56
CA ILE A 81 7.06 5.41 -0.49
C ILE A 81 7.73 6.11 -1.67
N GLY A 82 7.73 7.45 -1.68
CA GLY A 82 8.32 8.28 -2.73
C GLY A 82 7.40 8.43 -3.93
N ASP A 83 8.01 8.57 -5.12
CA ASP A 83 7.27 8.77 -6.36
C ASP A 83 6.52 7.51 -6.81
N PHE A 84 5.30 7.73 -7.27
CA PHE A 84 4.44 6.71 -7.84
C PHE A 84 3.59 7.30 -8.97
N GLU A 85 3.11 6.41 -9.81
CA GLU A 85 2.12 6.71 -10.83
C GLU A 85 0.74 6.23 -10.37
N VAL A 86 -0.32 6.91 -10.81
CA VAL A 86 -1.69 6.46 -10.58
C VAL A 86 -2.19 5.85 -11.88
N SER A 87 -2.77 4.66 -11.80
CA SER A 87 -3.35 3.99 -12.95
C SER A 87 -4.49 4.82 -13.53
N GLU A 88 -4.52 4.97 -14.85
CA GLU A 88 -5.65 5.57 -15.58
C GLU A 88 -6.83 4.60 -15.74
N VAL A 89 -6.69 3.35 -15.26
CA VAL A 89 -7.73 2.33 -15.34
C VAL A 89 -8.44 2.20 -14.00
N ASP A 90 -9.72 2.54 -13.98
CA ASP A 90 -10.56 2.46 -12.78
C ASP A 90 -10.60 1.03 -12.19
N GLU A 91 -10.75 0.04 -13.06
CA GLU A 91 -10.89 -1.38 -12.71
C GLU A 91 -9.66 -2.19 -13.12
N ALA A 92 -8.47 -1.76 -12.69
CA ALA A 92 -7.20 -2.38 -13.07
C ALA A 92 -7.15 -3.90 -12.82
N GLY A 93 -7.79 -4.37 -11.74
CA GLY A 93 -7.91 -5.81 -11.43
C GLY A 93 -8.76 -6.57 -12.44
N ALA A 94 -9.94 -6.03 -12.79
CA ALA A 94 -10.83 -6.63 -13.79
C ALA A 94 -10.20 -6.63 -15.18
N LEU A 95 -9.49 -5.55 -15.54
CA LEU A 95 -8.74 -5.47 -16.78
C LEU A 95 -7.69 -6.58 -16.85
N GLY A 96 -6.88 -6.75 -15.79
CA GLY A 96 -5.89 -7.82 -15.72
C GLY A 96 -6.49 -9.22 -15.92
N ALA A 97 -7.63 -9.50 -15.28
CA ALA A 97 -8.35 -10.76 -15.46
C ALA A 97 -8.83 -10.96 -16.91
N SER A 98 -9.36 -9.91 -17.54
CA SER A 98 -9.79 -9.96 -18.95
C SER A 98 -8.62 -10.20 -19.91
N MET A 99 -7.45 -9.62 -19.63
CA MET A 99 -6.23 -9.85 -20.42
C MET A 99 -5.79 -11.31 -20.34
N PHE A 100 -5.80 -11.91 -19.15
CA PHE A 100 -5.52 -13.35 -18.99
C PHE A 100 -6.50 -14.22 -19.79
N ALA A 101 -7.81 -13.90 -19.75
CA ALA A 101 -8.82 -14.62 -20.53
C ALA A 101 -8.60 -14.46 -22.04
N ALA A 102 -8.29 -13.25 -22.52
CA ALA A 102 -8.02 -12.98 -23.93
C ALA A 102 -6.77 -13.72 -24.43
N ILE A 103 -5.72 -13.82 -23.60
CA ILE A 103 -4.52 -14.62 -23.91
C ILE A 103 -4.88 -16.11 -24.05
N ALA A 104 -5.66 -16.65 -23.11
CA ALA A 104 -6.07 -18.05 -23.15
C ALA A 104 -6.95 -18.37 -24.37
N ALA A 105 -7.80 -17.42 -24.78
CA ALA A 105 -8.65 -17.53 -25.96
C ALA A 105 -7.91 -17.30 -27.30
N GLY A 106 -6.61 -16.95 -27.26
CA GLY A 106 -5.85 -16.58 -28.45
C GLY A 106 -6.24 -15.23 -29.07
N ALA A 107 -7.06 -14.45 -28.38
CA ALA A 107 -7.50 -13.11 -28.81
C ALA A 107 -6.43 -12.04 -28.52
N MET A 108 -5.47 -12.32 -27.65
CA MET A 108 -4.35 -11.45 -27.30
C MET A 108 -3.04 -12.24 -27.23
N ALA A 109 -1.97 -11.71 -27.81
CA ALA A 109 -0.64 -12.25 -27.61
C ALA A 109 -0.16 -11.95 -26.18
N ARG A 110 0.49 -12.91 -25.52
CA ARG A 110 1.13 -12.66 -24.24
C ARG A 110 2.22 -11.58 -24.44
N PRO A 111 2.24 -10.50 -23.63
CA PRO A 111 3.35 -9.56 -23.63
C PRO A 111 4.67 -10.30 -23.41
N ALA A 112 5.78 -9.80 -23.98
CA ALA A 112 7.10 -10.39 -23.74
C ALA A 112 7.32 -10.54 -22.22
N ALA A 113 7.69 -11.76 -21.80
CA ALA A 113 7.83 -12.08 -20.39
C ALA A 113 9.19 -11.57 -19.89
N ASP A 114 9.22 -10.33 -19.45
CA ASP A 114 10.39 -9.77 -18.80
C ASP A 114 10.34 -10.20 -17.32
N ALA A 115 11.22 -11.13 -16.94
CA ALA A 115 11.37 -11.76 -15.62
C ALA A 115 10.47 -12.98 -15.33
N ARG A 116 10.98 -14.18 -15.68
CA ARG A 116 10.74 -15.36 -14.84
C ARG A 116 11.63 -15.22 -13.60
N PRO A 117 11.10 -15.33 -12.37
CA PRO A 117 11.95 -15.53 -11.20
C PRO A 117 12.76 -16.82 -11.40
N VAL A 118 14.09 -16.72 -11.35
CA VAL A 118 14.96 -17.90 -11.24
C VAL A 118 15.16 -18.11 -9.75
N TRP A 119 14.48 -19.11 -9.20
CA TRP A 119 14.67 -19.50 -7.81
C TRP A 119 16.01 -20.24 -7.69
N PRO A 120 16.90 -19.86 -6.76
CA PRO A 120 17.96 -20.75 -6.32
C PRO A 120 17.28 -21.99 -5.70
N ASP A 121 17.76 -23.18 -6.07
CA ASP A 121 17.34 -24.50 -5.54
C ASP A 121 16.04 -25.11 -6.09
N ALA A 122 15.72 -24.91 -7.37
CA ALA A 122 14.89 -25.88 -8.11
C ALA A 122 15.75 -27.08 -8.55
N SER A 123 16.07 -27.96 -7.60
CA SER A 123 16.46 -29.36 -7.85
C SER A 123 15.29 -30.28 -7.57
#